data_AF-A0A168BY95-F1
#
_entry.id   AF-A0A168BY95-F1
#
_cell.length_a   1.000
_cell.length_b   1.000
_cell.length_c   1.000
_cell.angle_alpha   90.00
_cell.angle_beta   90.00
_cell.angle_gamma   90.00
#
_symmetry.space_group_name_H-M   'P 1'
#
loop_
_entity.id
_entity.type
_entity.pdbx_description
1 polymer ?
#
loop_
_entity_poly.entity_id
_entity_poly.type
_entity_poly.pdbx_seq_one_letter_code
_entity_poly.pdbx_strand_id
1 'polypeptide(L)'
;MSTEDSDKRAQELNDALLGVPGYADDTMFFVARYGHRLQCTLRKADFDTVTQTTTELSIAMSKPNNQARVSELRAQIMEILRPFPELAQDYDRFAASARSTAASFGARRK
;
A
#
# COMPACT_ATOMS: atom_id res chain seq x y z
N MET A 1 -7.33 -22.82 -21.31
CA MET A 1 -6.19 -22.09 -20.72
C MET A 1 -5.57 -23.04 -19.71
N SER A 2 -4.48 -23.72 -20.07
CA SER A 2 -3.90 -24.79 -19.24
C SER A 2 -3.19 -24.20 -18.03
N THR A 3 -3.34 -24.86 -16.88
CA THR A 3 -2.71 -24.54 -15.59
C THR A 3 -1.19 -24.37 -15.70
N GLU A 4 -0.54 -25.10 -16.60
CA GLU A 4 0.92 -25.03 -16.83
C GLU A 4 1.40 -23.67 -17.37
N ASP A 5 0.56 -22.96 -18.14
CA ASP A 5 0.85 -21.60 -18.63
C ASP A 5 0.67 -20.55 -17.52
N SER A 6 -0.28 -20.79 -16.61
CA SER A 6 -0.51 -19.97 -15.42
C SER A 6 0.62 -20.12 -14.40
N ASP A 7 1.11 -21.34 -14.18
CA ASP A 7 2.18 -21.63 -13.25
C ASP A 7 3.52 -21.08 -13.73
N LYS A 8 3.83 -21.20 -15.03
CA LYS A 8 5.04 -20.56 -15.62
C LYS A 8 4.99 -19.05 -15.51
N ARG A 9 3.84 -18.42 -15.81
CA ARG A 9 3.69 -16.97 -15.67
C ARG A 9 3.79 -16.53 -14.21
N ALA A 10 3.26 -17.31 -13.27
CA ALA A 10 3.37 -17.03 -11.84
C ALA A 10 4.83 -17.17 -11.35
N GLN A 11 5.56 -18.15 -11.88
CA GLN A 11 6.96 -18.39 -11.55
C GLN A 11 7.89 -17.30 -12.14
N GLU A 12 7.67 -16.86 -13.38
CA GLU A 12 8.37 -15.73 -13.98
C GLU A 12 8.09 -14.41 -13.24
N LEU A 13 6.84 -14.20 -12.80
CA LEU A 13 6.49 -13.06 -11.94
C LEU A 13 7.21 -13.15 -10.60
N ASN A 14 7.21 -14.32 -9.96
CA ASN A 14 7.86 -14.54 -8.67
C ASN A 14 9.38 -14.30 -8.76
N ASP A 15 10.05 -14.82 -9.79
CA ASP A 15 11.48 -14.62 -10.01
C ASP A 15 11.84 -13.16 -10.31
N ALA A 16 11.01 -12.46 -11.09
CA ALA A 16 11.20 -11.03 -11.37
C ALA A 16 11.03 -10.16 -10.10
N LEU A 17 10.21 -10.64 -9.17
CA LEU A 17 9.88 -9.98 -7.92
C LEU A 17 10.86 -10.31 -6.79
N LEU A 18 11.53 -11.47 -6.78
CA LEU A 18 12.54 -11.85 -5.77
C LEU A 18 13.69 -10.84 -5.62
N GLY A 19 14.07 -10.16 -6.70
CA GLY A 19 15.08 -9.10 -6.62
C GLY A 19 14.56 -7.76 -6.09
N VAL A 20 13.26 -7.61 -5.78
CA VAL A 20 12.66 -6.34 -5.34
C VAL A 20 12.88 -6.24 -3.82
N PRO A 21 13.62 -5.22 -3.34
CA PRO A 21 13.68 -4.93 -1.91
C PRO A 21 12.25 -4.76 -1.38
N GLY A 22 11.83 -5.57 -0.40
CA GLY A 22 10.45 -5.60 0.10
C GLY A 22 9.58 -6.78 -0.39
N TYR A 23 9.99 -7.52 -1.42
CA TYR A 23 9.30 -8.74 -1.84
C TYR A 23 9.80 -9.98 -1.10
N ALA A 24 11.09 -10.01 -0.77
CA ALA A 24 11.72 -11.09 -0.01
C ALA A 24 11.45 -11.04 1.51
N ASP A 25 10.86 -9.96 2.03
CA ASP A 25 10.62 -9.73 3.47
C ASP A 25 9.11 -9.68 3.85
N ASP A 26 8.24 -10.21 2.99
CA ASP A 26 6.77 -10.20 3.10
C ASP A 26 6.09 -8.82 3.10
N THR A 27 6.82 -7.71 2.96
CA THR A 27 6.25 -6.35 2.98
C THR A 27 5.30 -6.13 1.80
N MET A 28 5.64 -6.61 0.61
CA MET A 28 4.78 -6.58 -0.58
C MET A 28 3.49 -7.37 -0.39
N PHE A 29 3.58 -8.56 0.21
CA PHE A 29 2.41 -9.40 0.50
C PHE A 29 1.52 -8.75 1.55
N PHE A 30 2.11 -8.12 2.57
CA PHE A 30 1.35 -7.36 3.56
C PHE A 30 0.60 -6.18 2.93
N VAL A 31 1.25 -5.38 2.08
CA VAL A 31 0.62 -4.25 1.36
C VAL A 31 -0.54 -4.75 0.49
N ALA A 32 -0.34 -5.83 -0.28
CA ALA A 32 -1.37 -6.40 -1.13
C ALA A 32 -2.56 -6.95 -0.31
N ARG A 33 -2.28 -7.68 0.78
CA ARG A 33 -3.31 -8.27 1.65
C ARG A 33 -4.10 -7.22 2.40
N TYR A 34 -3.44 -6.18 2.92
CA TYR A 34 -4.10 -5.06 3.59
C TYR A 34 -4.94 -4.24 2.60
N GLY A 35 -4.42 -3.96 1.39
CA GLY A 35 -5.17 -3.30 0.33
C GLY A 35 -6.42 -4.08 -0.10
N HIS A 36 -6.32 -5.40 -0.22
CA HIS A 36 -7.47 -6.26 -0.49
C HIS A 36 -8.50 -6.22 0.65
N ARG A 37 -8.05 -6.23 1.91
CA ARG A 37 -8.94 -6.10 3.07
C ARG A 37 -9.68 -4.75 3.07
N LEU A 38 -8.98 -3.65 2.79
CA LEU A 38 -9.61 -2.34 2.61
C LEU A 38 -10.72 -2.38 1.54
N GLN A 39 -10.45 -3.02 0.40
CA GLN A 39 -11.40 -3.13 -0.71
C GLN A 39 -12.65 -3.95 -0.37
N CYS A 40 -12.51 -5.01 0.44
CA CYS A 40 -13.62 -5.86 0.85
C CYS A 40 -14.43 -5.26 2.00
N THR A 41 -13.80 -4.48 2.88
CA THR A 41 -14.45 -3.94 4.09
C THR A 41 -15.09 -2.57 3.85
N LEU A 42 -14.44 -1.70 3.08
CA LEU A 42 -14.93 -0.34 2.85
C LEU A 42 -15.92 -0.29 1.68
N ARG A 43 -16.83 0.67 1.73
CA ARG A 43 -17.60 1.05 0.53
C ARG A 43 -16.64 1.60 -0.51
N LYS A 44 -16.98 1.45 -1.79
CA LYS A 44 -16.13 1.93 -2.90
C LYS A 44 -15.70 3.39 -2.74
N ALA A 45 -16.61 4.30 -2.38
CA ALA A 45 -16.29 5.71 -2.16
C ALA A 45 -15.31 5.94 -1.00
N ASP A 46 -15.46 5.19 0.10
CA ASP A 46 -14.57 5.27 1.27
C ASP A 46 -13.18 4.69 0.92
N PHE A 47 -13.14 3.58 0.18
CA PHE A 47 -11.92 2.97 -0.34
C PHE A 47 -11.13 3.91 -1.28
N ASP A 48 -11.83 4.51 -2.25
CA ASP A 48 -11.24 5.45 -3.21
C ASP A 48 -10.67 6.68 -2.47
N THR A 49 -11.41 7.18 -1.47
CA THR A 49 -10.97 8.28 -0.60
C THR A 49 -9.70 7.89 0.17
N VAL A 50 -9.69 6.76 0.87
CA VAL A 50 -8.51 6.32 1.63
C VAL A 50 -7.29 6.13 0.73
N THR A 51 -7.46 5.56 -0.47
CA THR A 51 -6.38 5.33 -1.42
C THR A 51 -5.80 6.67 -1.94
N GLN A 52 -6.68 7.60 -2.29
CA GLN A 52 -6.28 8.94 -2.73
C GLN A 52 -5.58 9.71 -1.60
N THR A 53 -6.16 9.75 -0.41
CA THR A 53 -5.59 10.45 0.75
C THR A 53 -4.26 9.84 1.19
N THR A 54 -4.08 8.52 1.06
CA THR A 54 -2.79 7.83 1.34
C THR A 54 -1.70 8.28 0.34
N THR A 55 -2.07 8.48 -0.92
CA THR A 55 -1.16 9.00 -1.95
C THR A 55 -0.77 10.45 -1.64
N GLU A 56 -1.75 11.30 -1.32
CA GLU A 56 -1.51 12.68 -0.91
C GLU A 56 -0.66 12.77 0.36
N LEU A 57 -0.88 11.89 1.33
CA LEU A 57 -0.10 11.80 2.56
C LEU A 57 1.36 11.50 2.23
N SER A 58 1.61 10.55 1.34
CA SER A 58 2.96 10.19 0.89
C SER A 58 3.67 11.36 0.21
N ILE A 59 2.95 12.13 -0.62
CA ILE A 59 3.47 13.35 -1.26
C ILE A 59 3.69 14.48 -0.24
N ALA A 60 2.81 14.65 0.74
CA ALA A 60 2.94 15.66 1.77
C ALA A 60 4.17 15.39 2.64
N MET A 61 4.43 14.12 2.98
CA MET A 61 5.58 13.69 3.78
C MET A 61 6.92 13.84 3.07
N SER A 62 6.96 13.90 1.73
CA SER A 62 8.19 14.14 0.97
C SER A 62 8.58 15.63 0.88
N LYS A 63 7.69 16.54 1.29
CA LYS A 63 7.91 17.98 1.26
C LYS A 63 8.30 18.52 2.65
N PRO A 64 9.28 19.43 2.75
CA PRO A 64 9.61 20.08 4.01
C PRO A 64 8.45 20.96 4.51
N ASN A 65 8.32 21.14 5.83
CA ASN A 65 7.31 21.98 6.49
C ASN A 65 5.82 21.63 6.28
N ASN A 66 5.51 20.42 5.81
CA ASN A 66 4.12 19.98 5.60
C ASN A 66 3.48 19.22 6.77
N GLN A 67 4.02 19.33 7.98
CA GLN A 67 3.56 18.55 9.14
C GLN A 67 2.07 18.74 9.47
N ALA A 68 1.54 19.96 9.29
CA ALA A 68 0.11 20.23 9.47
C ALA A 68 -0.74 19.43 8.46
N ARG A 69 -0.38 19.49 7.17
CA ARG A 69 -1.07 18.76 6.10
C ARG A 69 -0.97 17.24 6.28
N VAL A 70 0.19 16.74 6.72
CA VAL A 70 0.39 15.32 7.05
C VAL A 70 -0.57 14.89 8.16
N SER A 71 -0.72 15.71 9.20
CA SER A 71 -1.61 15.42 10.33
C SER A 71 -3.09 15.44 9.91
N GLU A 72 -3.50 16.41 9.09
CA GLU A 72 -4.86 16.48 8.53
C GLU A 72 -5.21 15.24 7.69
N LEU A 73 -4.35 14.88 6.74
CA LEU A 73 -4.55 13.73 5.86
C LEU A 73 -4.61 12.43 6.66
N ARG A 74 -3.74 12.28 7.66
CA ARG A 74 -3.78 11.12 8.58
C ARG A 74 -5.08 11.09 9.37
N ALA A 75 -5.54 12.23 9.90
CA ALA A 75 -6.80 12.29 10.65
C ALA A 75 -8.00 11.92 9.79
N GLN A 76 -8.06 12.39 8.53
CA GLN A 76 -9.11 12.05 7.58
C GLN A 76 -9.19 10.53 7.32
N ILE A 77 -8.04 9.88 7.15
CA ILE A 77 -7.99 8.42 6.95
C ILE A 77 -8.45 7.70 8.21
N MET A 78 -7.97 8.11 9.38
CA MET A 78 -8.34 7.50 10.66
C MET A 78 -9.83 7.69 10.99
N GLU A 79 -10.45 8.76 10.52
CA GLU A 79 -11.90 8.96 10.63
C GLU A 79 -12.69 7.91 9.83
N ILE A 80 -12.26 7.61 8.60
CA ILE A 80 -12.89 6.59 7.76
C ILE A 80 -12.65 5.19 8.34
N LEU A 81 -11.45 4.93 8.85
CA LEU A 81 -11.07 3.64 9.43
C LEU A 81 -11.56 3.44 10.88
N ARG A 82 -12.07 4.49 11.54
CA ARG A 82 -12.54 4.47 12.93
C ARG A 82 -13.50 3.29 13.25
N PRO A 83 -14.46 2.93 12.39
CA PRO A 83 -15.37 1.80 12.65
C PRO A 83 -14.69 0.43 12.51
N PHE A 84 -13.47 0.37 11.97
CA PHE A 84 -12.75 -0.84 11.60
C PHE A 84 -11.40 -0.90 12.33
N PRO A 85 -11.38 -1.25 13.63
CA PRO A 85 -10.17 -1.17 14.46
C PRO A 85 -9.00 -2.00 13.93
N GLU A 86 -9.30 -3.14 13.31
CA GLU A 86 -8.31 -4.00 12.62
C GLU A 86 -7.61 -3.33 11.43
N LEU A 87 -8.30 -2.41 10.73
CA LEU A 87 -7.70 -1.61 9.67
C LEU A 87 -6.92 -0.43 10.27
N ALA A 88 -7.53 0.30 11.19
CA ALA A 88 -6.89 1.45 11.83
C ALA A 88 -5.55 1.09 12.52
N GLN A 89 -5.48 -0.09 13.16
CA GLN A 89 -4.26 -0.57 13.84
C GLN A 89 -3.10 -0.81 12.88
N ASP A 90 -3.38 -1.41 11.73
CA ASP A 90 -2.36 -1.81 10.76
C ASP A 90 -2.05 -0.71 9.73
N TYR A 91 -2.83 0.38 9.71
CA TYR A 91 -2.71 1.44 8.70
C TYR A 91 -1.34 2.12 8.68
N ASP A 92 -0.77 2.48 9.84
CA ASP A 92 0.53 3.17 9.87
C ASP A 92 1.65 2.24 9.33
N ARG A 93 1.57 0.92 9.61
CA ARG A 93 2.46 -0.09 9.03
C ARG A 93 2.26 -0.19 7.52
N PHE A 94 1.01 -0.19 7.06
CA PHE A 94 0.69 -0.19 5.63
C PHE A 94 1.24 1.05 4.92
N ALA A 95 1.03 2.25 5.45
CA ALA A 95 1.52 3.49 4.85
C ALA A 95 3.06 3.56 4.80
N ALA A 96 3.76 3.04 5.81
CA ALA A 96 5.21 2.91 5.77
C ALA A 96 5.68 1.89 4.72
N SER A 97 5.05 0.71 4.72
CA SER A 97 5.36 -0.39 3.80
C SER A 97 5.12 -0.01 2.35
N ALA A 98 3.96 0.58 2.04
CA ALA A 98 3.58 1.01 0.70
C ALA A 98 4.54 2.07 0.13
N ARG A 99 5.03 2.99 0.98
CA ARG A 99 6.04 3.98 0.56
C ARG A 99 7.40 3.34 0.27
N SER A 100 7.84 2.41 1.11
CA SER A 100 9.10 1.68 0.90
C SER A 100 9.06 0.82 -0.36
N THR A 101 7.94 0.11 -0.56
CA THR A 101 7.60 -0.59 -1.80
C THR A 101 7.66 0.33 -3.02
N ALA A 102 6.97 1.48 -2.98
CA ALA A 102 6.93 2.41 -4.10
C ALA A 102 8.33 2.98 -4.42
N ALA A 103 9.15 3.27 -3.40
CA ALA A 103 10.53 3.71 -3.58
C ALA A 103 11.40 2.62 -4.24
N SER A 104 11.18 1.35 -3.89
CA SER A 104 11.91 0.20 -4.45
C SER A 104 11.61 -0.04 -5.94
N PHE A 105 10.37 0.21 -6.38
CA PHE A 105 10.03 0.20 -7.80
C PHE A 105 10.53 1.45 -8.54
N GLY A 106 10.57 2.60 -7.88
CA GLY A 106 11.15 3.83 -8.45
C GLY A 106 12.67 3.74 -8.67
N ALA A 107 13.39 3.04 -7.80
CA ALA A 107 14.84 2.85 -7.88
C ALA A 107 15.28 1.97 -9.06
N ARG A 108 14.42 1.07 -9.56
CA ARG A 108 14.71 0.21 -10.73
C ARG A 108 14.53 0.90 -12.09
N ARG A 109 14.01 2.13 -12.13
CA ARG A 109 13.71 2.86 -13.38
C ARG A 109 14.83 3.81 -13.83
N LYS A 110 16.01 3.74 -13.20
CA LYS A 110 17.21 4.50 -13.56
C LYS A 110 18.29 3.60 -14.14
#